data_AF-A0A450W8F9-F1
#
_entry.id   AF-A0A450W8F9-F1
#
_cell.length_a   1.000
_cell.length_b   1.000
_cell.length_c   1.000
_cell.angle_alpha   90.00
_cell.angle_beta   90.00
_cell.angle_gamma   90.00
#
_symmetry.space_group_name_H-M   'P 1'
#
loop_
_entity.id
_entity.type
_entity.pdbx_description
1 polymer ?
#
loop_
_entity_poly.entity_id
_entity_poly.type
_entity_poly.pdbx_seq_one_letter_code
_entity_poly.pdbx_strand_id
1 'polypeptide(L)' 'MRIYLDSCCLQRPLDNQTHSRIRVETEAVFSVLAAVQAKELALLDSDALRY' A
#
# COMPACT_ATOMS: atom_id res chain seq x y z
N MET A 1 -13.24 -2.21 8.58
CA MET A 1 -12.18 -1.37 9.18
C MET A 1 -11.69 -0.37 8.12
N ARG A 2 -11.26 0.83 8.50
CA ARG A 2 -10.75 1.84 7.55
C ARG A 2 -9.24 1.93 7.68
N ILE A 3 -8.54 2.02 6.56
CA ILE A 3 -7.08 2.13 6.50
C ILE A 3 -6.69 3.29 5.60
N TYR A 4 -5.59 3.96 5.94
CA TYR A 4 -4.97 4.98 5.10
C TYR A 4 -3.53 4.54 4.82
N LEU A 5 -3.11 4.62 3.56
CA LEU A 5 -1.73 4.41 3.16
C LEU A 5 -1.09 5.75 2.88
N ASP A 6 0.06 6.00 3.50
CA ASP A 6 0.87 7.16 3.13
C ASP A 6 1.40 6.99 1.69
N SER A 7 1.72 8.10 1.02
CA SER A 7 2.24 8.10 -0.35
C SER A 7 3.46 7.19 -0.49
N CYS A 8 4.36 7.22 0.51
CA CYS A 8 5.55 6.38 0.52
C CYS A 8 5.25 4.87 0.63
N CYS A 9 4.13 4.48 1.24
CA CYS A 9 3.70 3.08 1.27
C CYS A 9 3.35 2.60 -0.14
N LEU A 10 2.63 3.42 -0.91
CA LEU A 10 2.26 3.10 -2.30
C LEU A 10 3.48 3.05 -3.23
N GLN A 11 4.58 3.71 -2.86
CA GLN A 11 5.83 3.74 -3.63
C GLN A 11 6.73 2.52 -3.36
N ARG A 12 6.50 1.73 -2.30
CA ARG A 12 7.35 0.58 -1.95
C ARG A 12 7.62 -0.42 -3.09
N PRO A 13 6.66 -0.75 -3.97
CA PRO A 13 6.92 -1.62 -5.12
C PRO A 13 7.95 -1.05 -6.11
N LEU A 14 8.15 0.28 -6.11
CA LEU A 14 9.06 1.00 -7.00
C LEU A 14 10.46 1.21 -6.39
N ASP A 15 10.59 1.00 -5.07
CA ASP A 15 11.87 1.10 -4.37
C ASP A 15 12.83 -0.04 -4.77
N ASN A 16 14.11 0.09 -4.39
CA ASN A 16 15.13 -0.93 -4.66
C ASN A 16 14.84 -2.27 -3.97
N GLN A 17 14.35 -3.23 -4.76
CA GLN A 17 13.95 -4.56 -4.30
C GLN A 17 15.11 -5.48 -3.92
N THR A 18 16.39 -5.07 -4.06
CA THR A 18 17.52 -5.89 -3.58
C THR A 18 17.58 -5.95 -2.06
N HIS A 19 16.95 -5.01 -1.35
CA HIS A 19 16.84 -5.04 0.10
C HIS A 19 15.67 -5.93 0.56
N SER A 20 15.97 -6.94 1.38
CA SER A 20 14.97 -7.88 1.92
C SER A 20 13.82 -7.17 2.65
N ARG A 21 14.11 -6.11 3.40
CA ARG A 21 13.12 -5.28 4.08
C ARG A 21 12.11 -4.67 3.11
N ILE A 22 12.59 -4.08 2.01
CA ILE A 22 11.75 -3.42 1.01
C ILE A 22 10.82 -4.44 0.34
N ARG A 23 11.32 -5.65 0.06
CA ARG A 23 10.49 -6.74 -0.46
C ARG A 23 9.35 -7.11 0.48
N VAL A 24 9.65 -7.29 1.77
CA VAL A 24 8.62 -7.64 2.77
C VAL A 24 7.59 -6.52 2.93
N GLU A 25 8.04 -5.26 2.97
CA GLU A 25 7.12 -4.11 3.03
C GLU A 25 6.24 -4.01 1.76
N THR A 26 6.81 -4.31 0.59
CA THR A 26 6.08 -4.35 -0.69
C THR A 26 4.97 -5.41 -0.67
N GLU A 27 5.28 -6.63 -0.23
CA GLU A 27 4.29 -7.71 -0.11
C GLU A 27 3.18 -7.38 0.90
N ALA A 28 3.53 -6.70 2.00
CA ALA A 28 2.54 -6.23 2.97
C ALA A 28 1.58 -5.20 2.35
N VAL A 29 2.10 -4.25 1.56
CA VAL A 29 1.27 -3.27 0.83
C VAL A 29 0.34 -3.98 -0.16
N PHE A 30 0.85 -4.95 -0.95
CA PHE A 30 -0.01 -5.72 -1.86
C PHE A 30 -1.09 -6.52 -1.14
N SER A 31 -0.77 -7.10 0.01
CA SER A 31 -1.74 -7.84 0.82
C SER A 31 -2.87 -6.93 1.31
N VAL A 32 -2.54 -5.70 1.74
CA VAL A 32 -3.54 -4.69 2.13
C VAL A 32 -4.40 -4.29 0.94
N LEU A 33 -3.79 -4.03 -0.22
CA LEU A 33 -4.53 -3.65 -1.44
C LEU A 33 -5.45 -4.79 -1.93
N ALA A 34 -5.03 -6.05 -1.81
CA ALA A 34 -5.85 -7.20 -2.13
C ALA A 34 -7.08 -7.31 -1.20
N ALA A 35 -6.92 -7.07 0.10
CA ALA A 35 -8.04 -7.03 1.05
C ALA A 35 -9.00 -5.86 0.78
N VAL A 36 -8.48 -4.72 0.31
CA VAL A 36 -9.31 -3.60 -0.16
C VAL A 36 -10.10 -4.00 -1.41
N GLN A 37 -9.47 -4.67 -2.37
CA GLN A 37 -10.13 -5.17 -3.59
C GLN A 37 -11.22 -6.21 -3.25
N ALA A 38 -10.99 -7.06 -2.24
CA ALA A 38 -11.97 -8.00 -1.70
C ALA A 38 -13.09 -7.32 -0.88
N LYS A 39 -13.06 -6.00 -0.70
CA LYS A 39 -14.00 -5.19 0.10
C LYS A 39 -14.00 -5.52 1.60
N GLU A 40 -12.94 -6.14 2.10
CA GLU A 40 -12.75 -6.42 3.53
C GLU A 40 -12.25 -5.18 4.29
N LEU A 41 -11.48 -4.34 3.60
CA LEU A 41 -10.98 -3.06 4.08
C LEU A 41 -11.50 -1.92 3.20
N ALA A 42 -11.77 -0.77 3.83
CA ALA A 42 -12.01 0.48 3.12
C ALA A 42 -10.73 1.31 3.14
N LEU A 43 -10.11 1.47 1.96
CA LEU A 43 -8.99 2.40 1.78
C LEU A 43 -9.53 3.83 1.76
N LEU A 44 -8.92 4.70 2.55
CA LEU A 44 -9.15 6.13 2.55
C LEU A 44 -8.02 6.81 1.78
N ASP A 45 -8.38 7.83 1.02
CA ASP A 45 -7.45 8.65 0.26
C ASP A 45 -7.58 10.12 0.69
N SER A 46 -6.49 10.86 0.55
CA SER A 46 -6.49 12.32 0.68
C SER A 46 -6.64 12.97 -0.69
N ASP A 47 -7.12 14.20 -0.74
CA ASP A 47 -7.21 14.94 -2.01
C ASP A 47 -5.84 15.12 -2.68
N ALA A 48 -4.76 15.10 -1.91
CA ALA A 48 -3.39 15.13 -2.43
C ALA A 48 -3.00 13.88 -3.23
N LEU A 49 -3.67 12.74 -2.99
CA LEU A 49 -3.46 11.47 -3.69
C LEU A 49 -4.47 11.23 -4.80
N ARG A 50 -5.45 12.12 -4.98
CA ARG A 50 -6.46 12.05 -6.04
C ARG A 50 -5.92 12.75 -7.29
N TYR A 51 -5.59 11.97 -8.32
CA TYR A 51 -5.16 12.45 -9.63
C TYR A 51 -6.04 11.88 -10.74
#